data_AF-A0A1S1HCE2-F1
#
_entry.id   AF-A0A1S1HCE2-F1
#
_cell.length_a   1.000
_cell.length_b   1.000
_cell.length_c   1.000
_cell.angle_alpha   90.00
_cell.angle_beta   90.00
_cell.angle_gamma   90.00
#
_symmetry.space_group_name_H-M   'P 1'
#
loop_
_entity.id
_entity.type
_entity.pdbx_description
1 polymer ?
#
loop_
_entity_poly.entity_id
_entity_poly.type
_entity_poly.pdbx_seq_one_letter_code
_entity_poly.pdbx_strand_id
1 'polypeptide(L)' 'MAALSRQPGLNARKLAEALAAANRGTDASMWRIATTRGGWLDEVRLCLDMGLKPKRCRASEQGAKPKETVRIWRGGGR' A
#
# COMPACT_ATOMS: atom_id res chain seq x y z
N MET A 1 -0.46 -10.30 5.19
CA MET A 1 -0.09 -10.36 3.76
C MET A 1 -0.58 -11.62 3.04
N ALA A 2 -0.50 -12.82 3.63
CA ALA A 2 -0.91 -14.07 2.97
C ALA A 2 -2.36 -14.06 2.41
N ALA A 3 -3.35 -13.62 3.19
CA ALA A 3 -4.73 -13.54 2.73
C ALA A 3 -4.90 -12.53 1.57
N LEU A 4 -4.36 -11.31 1.73
CA LEU A 4 -4.40 -10.26 0.69
C LEU A 4 -3.78 -10.72 -0.62
N SER A 5 -2.69 -11.50 -0.57
CA SER A 5 -2.06 -12.03 -1.79
C SER A 5 -2.99 -12.91 -2.63
N ARG A 6 -4.06 -13.44 -2.05
CA ARG A 6 -5.06 -14.31 -2.69
C ARG A 6 -6.38 -13.59 -2.98
N GLN A 7 -6.51 -12.32 -2.59
CA GLN A 7 -7.75 -11.56 -2.74
C GLN A 7 -7.98 -11.17 -4.21
N PRO A 8 -9.13 -11.54 -4.80
CA PRO A 8 -9.49 -11.09 -6.15
C PRO A 8 -9.62 -9.57 -6.22
N GLY A 9 -9.05 -8.98 -7.27
CA GLY A 9 -9.13 -7.52 -7.50
C GLY A 9 -8.55 -6.68 -6.37
N LEU A 10 -7.45 -7.14 -5.76
CA LEU A 10 -6.64 -6.31 -4.86
C LEU A 10 -6.07 -5.13 -5.65
N ASN A 11 -6.29 -3.92 -5.13
CA ASN A 11 -5.74 -2.68 -5.67
C ASN A 11 -5.06 -1.87 -4.57
N ALA A 12 -4.37 -0.80 -4.96
CA ALA A 12 -3.59 0.03 -4.05
C ALA A 12 -4.42 0.58 -2.88
N ARG A 13 -5.65 1.04 -3.14
CA ARG A 13 -6.55 1.54 -2.09
C ARG A 13 -6.93 0.45 -1.08
N LYS A 14 -7.33 -0.73 -1.54
CA LYS A 14 -7.70 -1.85 -0.67
C LYS A 14 -6.50 -2.32 0.18
N LEU A 15 -5.29 -2.32 -0.38
CA LEU A 15 -4.08 -2.63 0.38
C LEU A 15 -3.82 -1.57 1.46
N ALA A 16 -3.94 -0.28 1.14
CA ALA A 16 -3.81 0.81 2.10
C ALA A 16 -4.87 0.74 3.22
N GLU A 17 -6.12 0.41 2.89
CA GLU A 17 -7.19 0.18 3.87
C GLU A 17 -6.86 -1.00 4.81
N ALA A 18 -6.33 -2.11 4.28
CA ALA A 18 -5.92 -3.25 5.09
C ALA A 18 -4.74 -2.93 6.03
N LEU A 19 -3.78 -2.12 5.56
CA LEU A 19 -2.68 -1.63 6.39
C LEU A 19 -3.18 -0.72 7.50
N ALA A 20 -4.09 0.21 7.19
CA ALA A 20 -4.69 1.09 8.19
C ALA A 20 -5.48 0.29 9.24
N ALA A 21 -6.26 -0.71 8.82
CA ALA A 21 -7.00 -1.56 9.75
C ALA A 21 -6.07 -2.34 10.71
N ALA A 22 -4.87 -2.70 10.26
CA ALA A 22 -3.87 -3.37 11.09
C ALA A 22 -3.08 -2.41 12.00
N ASN A 23 -3.10 -1.10 11.74
CA ASN A 23 -2.29 -0.10 12.45
C ASN A 23 -3.16 1.03 13.01
N ARG A 24 -3.53 0.91 14.30
CA ARG A 24 -4.35 1.91 15.01
C ARG A 24 -3.73 3.31 14.93
N GLY A 25 -4.59 4.32 14.74
CA GLY A 25 -4.16 5.71 14.62
C GLY A 25 -3.73 6.12 13.21
N THR A 26 -3.91 5.25 12.21
CA THR A 26 -3.68 5.58 10.80
C THR A 26 -4.96 5.39 9.96
N ASP A 27 -5.05 6.07 8.83
CA ASP A 27 -6.07 5.85 7.80
C ASP A 27 -5.43 5.59 6.43
N ALA A 28 -6.22 5.07 5.48
CA ALA A 28 -5.72 4.66 4.15
C ALA A 28 -5.02 5.79 3.37
N SER A 29 -5.37 7.06 3.60
CA SER A 29 -4.73 8.21 2.94
C SER A 29 -3.33 8.50 3.46
N MET A 30 -2.94 7.89 4.58
CA MET A 30 -1.60 7.99 5.18
C MET A 30 -0.63 6.94 4.64
N TRP A 31 -1.12 5.98 3.85
CA TRP A 31 -0.32 4.91 3.26
C TRP A 31 -0.13 5.14 1.77
N ARG A 32 1.11 5.05 1.29
CA ARG A 32 1.46 5.08 -0.13
C ARG A 32 1.94 3.70 -0.56
N ILE A 33 1.36 3.20 -1.64
CA ILE A 33 1.72 1.93 -2.25
C ILE A 33 2.47 2.21 -3.54
N ALA A 34 3.60 1.55 -3.77
CA ALA A 34 4.27 1.52 -5.05
C ALA A 34 4.23 0.13 -5.65
N THR A 35 4.08 0.09 -6.97
CA THR A 35 4.05 -1.11 -7.79
C THR A 35 5.11 -1.00 -8.86
N THR A 36 5.71 -2.13 -9.20
CA THR A 36 6.46 -2.26 -10.45
C THR A 36 5.53 -2.06 -11.64
N ARG A 37 6.10 -1.87 -12.85
CA ARG A 37 5.31 -1.81 -14.10
C ARG A 37 4.42 -3.05 -14.32
N GLY A 38 4.79 -4.20 -13.75
CA GLY A 38 4.01 -5.44 -13.80
C GLY A 38 2.92 -5.58 -12.73
N GLY A 39 2.69 -4.53 -11.93
CA GLY A 39 1.70 -4.50 -10.85
C GLY A 39 2.12 -5.26 -9.59
N TRP A 40 3.38 -5.70 -9.49
CA TRP A 40 3.89 -6.34 -8.27
C TRP A 40 4.17 -5.29 -7.20
N LEU A 41 3.76 -5.57 -5.96
CA LEU A 41 4.07 -4.75 -4.81
C LEU A 41 5.58 -4.56 -4.69
N ASP A 42 6.00 -3.31 -4.71
CA ASP A 42 7.39 -2.90 -4.67
C ASP A 42 7.72 -2.25 -3.32
N GLU A 43 6.88 -1.30 -2.89
CA GLU A 43 7.07 -0.58 -1.63
C GLU A 43 5.74 -0.24 -0.94
N VAL A 44 5.77 -0.18 0.39
CA VAL A 44 4.73 0.38 1.24
C VAL A 44 5.36 1.46 2.10
N ARG A 45 4.83 2.68 2.04
CA ARG A 45 5.30 3.82 2.84
C ARG A 45 4.17 4.34 3.73
N LEU A 46 4.50 4.63 4.98
CA LEU A 46 3.66 5.41 5.89
C LEU A 46 4.14 6.86 5.84
N CYS A 47 3.26 7.79 5.49
CA CYS A 47 3.59 9.21 5.40
C CYS A 47 3.54 9.85 6.78
N LEU A 48 4.61 10.55 7.15
CA LEU A 48 4.77 11.21 8.44
C LEU A 48 4.99 12.72 8.28
N ASP A 49 4.63 13.50 9.29
CA ASP A 49 5.11 14.88 9.43
C ASP A 49 6.52 14.92 10.06
N MET A 50 7.07 16.12 10.20
CA MET A 50 8.39 16.32 10.82
C MET A 50 8.41 16.01 12.32
N GLY A 51 7.25 15.86 12.95
CA GLY A 51 7.08 15.38 14.32
C GLY A 51 6.90 13.86 14.40
N LEU A 52 7.13 13.13 13.32
CA LEU A 52 6.97 11.67 13.21
C LEU A 52 5.53 11.19 13.47
N LYS A 53 4.52 12.04 13.20
CA LYS A 53 3.11 11.66 13.33
C LYS A 53 2.54 11.24 11.98
N PRO A 54 1.69 10.19 11.93
CA PRO A 54 0.96 9.83 10.73
C PRO A 54 0.21 11.01 10.14
N LYS A 55 0.39 11.21 8.84
CA LYS A 55 -0.30 12.26 8.08
C LYS A 55 -0.72 11.73 6.73
N ARG A 56 -1.69 12.40 6.12
CA ARG A 56 -2.05 12.16 4.72
C ARG A 56 -0.84 12.36 3.81
N CYS A 57 -0.60 11.37 2.93
CA CYS A 57 0.42 11.46 1.88
C CYS A 57 0.11 12.62 0.93
N ARG A 58 1.14 13.27 0.41
CA ARG A 58 0.95 14.37 -0.54
C ARG A 58 0.51 13.80 -1.88
N ALA A 59 -0.36 14.50 -2.60
CA ALA A 59 -0.83 14.05 -3.91
C ALA A 59 0.30 13.93 -4.96
N SER A 60 1.38 14.69 -4.78
CA SER A 60 2.58 14.65 -5.62
C SER A 60 3.52 13.49 -5.32
N GLU A 61 3.35 12.77 -4.20
CA GLU A 61 4.20 11.62 -3.90
C GLU A 61 3.95 10.51 -4.91
N GLN A 62 5.04 10.00 -5.49
CA GLN A 62 4.98 8.88 -6.44
C GLN A 62 4.36 7.63 -5.80
N GLY A 63 3.78 6.77 -6.65
CA GLY A 63 3.11 5.55 -6.21
C GLY A 63 1.91 5.22 -7.10
N ALA A 64 1.39 4.02 -6.87
CA ALA A 64 0.29 3.45 -7.62
C ALA A 64 -0.97 4.33 -7.54
N LYS A 65 -1.77 4.35 -8.61
CA LYS A 65 -3.09 4.99 -8.56
C LYS A 65 -4.02 4.17 -7.66
N PRO A 66 -5.03 4.77 -6.99
CA PRO A 66 -5.89 4.03 -6.05
C PRO A 66 -6.55 2.76 -6.61
N LYS A 67 -6.89 2.76 -7.90
CA LYS A 67 -7.54 1.63 -8.60
C LYS A 67 -6.55 0.69 -9.30
N GLU A 68 -5.26 0.97 -9.24
CA GLU A 68 -4.24 0.13 -9.88
C GLU A 68 -4.11 -1.20 -9.16
N THR A 69 -4.06 -2.28 -9.94
CA THR A 69 -3.96 -3.65 -9.42
C THR A 69 -2.65 -3.86 -8.69
N VAL A 70 -2.71 -4.52 -7.53
CA VAL A 70 -1.54 -4.89 -6.73
C VAL A 70 -1.46 -6.40 -6.64
N ARG A 71 -0.31 -6.95 -7.04
CA ARG A 71 0.06 -8.36 -6.90
C ARG A 71 1.07 -8.48 -5.78
N ILE A 72 0.81 -9.34 -4.81
CA ILE A 72 1.75 -9.59 -3.71
C ILE A 72 2.43 -10.91 -3.99
N TRP A 73 3.77 -10.90 -4.03
CA TRP A 73 4.56 -12.11 -4.19
C TRP A 73 4.34 -13.07 -3.03
N ARG A 74 4.28 -14.37 -3.32
CA ARG A 74 3.94 -15.41 -2.34
C ARG A 74 5.14 -16.28 -1.95
N GLY A 75 6.34 -15.94 -2.42
CA GLY A 75 7.50 -16.83 -2.40
C GLY A 75 7.41 -17.89 -3.51
N GLY A 76 8.56 -18.30 -4.06
CA GLY A 76 8.64 -19.33 -5.10
C GLY A 76 9.52 -18.95 -6.29
N GLY A 77 10.84 -18.95 -6.09
CA GLY A 77 11.84 -18.73 -7.13
C GLY A 77 13.19 -18.47 -6.47
N ARG A 78 14.21 -19.23 -6.88
CA ARG A 78 15.57 -19.29 -6.31
C ARG A 78 16.17 -17.92 -6.02
#